data_AF-A0A6A5FUI9-F1
#
_entry.id   AF-A0A6A5FUI9-F1
#
_cell.length_a   1.000
_cell.length_b   1.000
_cell.length_c   1.000
_cell.angle_alpha   90.00
_cell.angle_beta   90.00
_cell.angle_gamma   90.00
#
_symmetry.space_group_name_H-M   'P 1'
#
loop_
_entity.id
_entity.type
_entity.pdbx_description
1 polymer ?
#
loop_
_entity_poly.entity_id
_entity_poly.type
_entity_poly.pdbx_seq_one_letter_code
_entity_poly.pdbx_strand_id
1 'polypeptide(L)'
;MSIEFTSVGFACEMTDDIVKIYTIEHGLIEMKNTGDLELGAWYDITESEIEPFLNFDEKICEVWEDDGEVFAKVLAIGPNHFSLPKDIRIKYKYAVWSPFLKFLDDGDNLFKDNIRGGDVVEIIVKYSPSEKHLFKIVDLIKEDYSCEAAYVRMAPWTVDFIGQKIKEIAYPRENSIALNQYAKIKNENFVVGVCINAEYDNVARPKGRNFADGGKEKCSYLFTPTHGLCRWVIKDMKADVKGPSVSQPAEYNVADDMFTVDKRLGNWVTFCLLESSTYRRKQHNKRTVALLHSTATKVAELQDPPKETRVVNGQVEMEASFLFGHVALETEENRLIKDWQIRFKGLSTDAHFWDPYLGRIEIYPNNAKLILQTIEAHRHNLDQQEAKKLENEAIVVSVTAIVHRNFLENFEKYPTQGVFVAKSVDTICYLNGGRLIYQK
;
A
#
# COMPACT_ATOMS: atom_id res chain seq x y z
N MET A 1 6.21 -2.15 -22.89
CA MET A 1 5.24 -1.09 -23.24
C MET A 1 5.72 0.15 -22.53
N SER A 2 6.18 1.16 -23.26
CA SER A 2 6.33 2.50 -22.69
C SER A 2 4.93 2.97 -22.33
N ILE A 3 4.74 3.40 -21.09
CA ILE A 3 3.50 4.05 -20.68
C ILE A 3 3.51 5.41 -21.37
N GLU A 4 2.53 5.64 -22.24
CA GLU A 4 2.26 6.95 -22.83
C GLU A 4 2.05 7.94 -21.67
N PHE A 5 2.84 9.01 -21.62
CA PHE A 5 2.62 10.09 -20.65
C PHE A 5 1.22 10.67 -20.89
N THR A 6 0.36 10.61 -19.87
CA THR A 6 -0.96 11.26 -19.86
C THR A 6 -1.18 11.90 -18.50
N SER A 7 -1.51 13.20 -18.47
CA SER A 7 -1.74 13.94 -17.22
C SER A 7 -2.71 15.09 -17.43
N VAL A 8 -3.28 15.61 -16.34
CA VAL A 8 -4.19 16.76 -16.34
C VAL A 8 -3.56 17.87 -15.51
N GLY A 9 -3.59 19.10 -16.03
CA GLY A 9 -2.97 20.23 -15.37
C GLY A 9 -3.49 21.58 -15.85
N PHE A 10 -3.03 22.66 -15.22
CA PHE A 10 -3.41 24.02 -15.61
C PHE A 10 -2.20 24.89 -15.95
N ALA A 11 -2.36 25.77 -16.95
CA ALA A 11 -1.29 26.64 -17.41
C ALA A 11 -0.95 27.70 -16.35
N CYS A 12 0.32 27.76 -15.95
CA CYS A 12 0.81 28.65 -14.90
C CYS A 12 1.65 29.81 -15.45
N GLU A 13 2.34 29.60 -16.56
CA GLU A 13 3.26 30.57 -17.17
C GLU A 13 3.30 30.33 -18.68
N MET A 14 3.34 31.40 -19.47
CA MET A 14 3.35 31.28 -20.92
C MET A 14 4.18 32.40 -21.55
N THR A 15 4.96 32.04 -22.58
CA THR A 15 5.64 32.94 -23.50
C THR A 15 5.28 32.53 -24.94
N ASP A 16 5.77 33.27 -25.93
CA ASP A 16 5.50 32.96 -27.34
C ASP A 16 5.96 31.55 -27.76
N ASP A 17 7.00 31.02 -27.11
CA ASP A 17 7.62 29.74 -27.48
C ASP A 17 7.24 28.59 -26.53
N ILE A 18 6.97 28.89 -25.26
CA ILE A 18 6.77 27.87 -24.21
C ILE A 18 5.53 28.12 -23.36
N VAL A 19 4.92 27.04 -22.91
CA VAL A 19 3.92 27.02 -21.86
C VAL A 19 4.41 26.14 -20.72
N LYS A 20 4.24 26.59 -19.47
CA LYS A 20 4.47 25.78 -18.28
C LYS A 20 3.15 25.41 -17.65
N ILE A 21 2.91 24.11 -17.53
CA ILE A 21 1.66 23.55 -17.03
C ILE A 21 1.95 22.82 -15.72
N TYR A 22 1.19 23.12 -14.67
CA TYR A 22 1.29 22.38 -13.42
C TYR A 22 0.39 21.15 -13.46
N THR A 23 0.96 19.99 -13.19
CA THR A 23 0.27 18.71 -13.06
C THR A 23 0.46 18.12 -11.67
N ILE A 24 -0.52 17.38 -11.18
CA ILE A 24 -0.44 16.75 -9.85
C ILE A 24 0.63 15.64 -9.87
N GLU A 25 0.69 14.84 -10.92
CA GLU A 25 1.59 13.71 -11.03
C GLU A 25 3.03 14.17 -11.27
N HIS A 26 3.25 15.08 -12.21
CA HIS A 26 4.59 15.41 -12.71
C HIS A 26 5.11 16.77 -12.22
N GLY A 27 4.28 17.57 -11.55
CA GLY A 27 4.63 18.93 -11.17
C GLY A 27 4.61 19.87 -12.37
N LEU A 28 5.54 20.83 -12.40
CA LEU A 28 5.62 21.79 -13.50
C LEU A 28 6.30 21.14 -14.70
N ILE A 29 5.59 21.03 -15.81
CA ILE A 29 6.12 20.58 -17.10
C ILE A 29 6.23 21.76 -18.05
N GLU A 30 7.22 21.73 -18.93
CA GLU A 30 7.43 22.74 -19.97
C GLU A 30 7.18 22.12 -21.34
N MET A 31 6.32 22.76 -22.13
CA MET A 31 5.95 22.33 -23.46
C MET A 31 6.01 23.48 -24.44
N LYS A 32 6.04 23.16 -25.73
CA LYS A 32 5.99 24.17 -26.79
C LYS A 32 4.62 24.85 -26.78
N ASN A 33 4.59 26.18 -26.80
CA ASN A 33 3.34 26.91 -26.97
C ASN A 33 2.84 26.78 -28.42
N THR A 34 1.59 26.35 -28.59
CA THR A 34 0.92 26.25 -29.89
C THR A 34 0.15 27.51 -30.26
N GLY A 35 -0.01 28.46 -29.32
CA GLY A 35 -0.66 29.76 -29.52
C GLY A 35 -2.13 29.81 -29.09
N ASP A 36 -2.78 28.66 -28.88
CA ASP A 36 -4.21 28.54 -28.57
C ASP A 36 -4.46 28.24 -27.07
N LEU A 37 -3.49 28.57 -26.20
CA LEU A 37 -3.53 28.28 -24.77
C LEU A 37 -3.78 29.56 -23.97
N GLU A 38 -4.56 29.43 -22.90
CA GLU A 38 -4.89 30.47 -21.92
C GLU A 38 -4.30 30.13 -20.55
N LEU A 39 -3.79 31.15 -19.84
CA LEU A 39 -3.32 31.03 -18.46
C LEU A 39 -4.49 30.71 -17.52
N GLY A 40 -4.24 29.88 -16.49
CA GLY A 40 -5.25 29.45 -15.54
C GLY A 40 -6.24 28.40 -16.06
N ALA A 41 -6.28 28.14 -17.37
CA ALA A 41 -7.13 27.10 -17.94
C ALA A 41 -6.52 25.69 -17.78
N TRP A 42 -7.41 24.68 -17.75
CA TRP A 42 -7.07 23.26 -17.59
C TRP A 42 -6.89 22.54 -18.93
N TYR A 43 -5.97 21.57 -18.98
CA TYR A 43 -5.62 20.81 -20.16
C TYR A 43 -5.39 19.33 -19.86
N ASP A 44 -5.80 18.48 -20.79
CA ASP A 44 -5.34 17.10 -20.96
C ASP A 44 -4.03 17.13 -21.74
N ILE A 45 -3.03 16.43 -21.24
CA ILE A 45 -1.66 16.50 -21.72
C ILE A 45 -1.18 15.11 -22.05
N THR A 46 -0.71 14.92 -23.28
CA THR A 46 -0.05 13.70 -23.73
C THR A 46 1.41 13.98 -24.14
N GLU A 47 2.17 12.96 -24.56
CA GLU A 47 3.54 13.16 -25.06
C GLU A 47 3.62 14.14 -26.25
N SER A 48 2.54 14.29 -27.01
CA SER A 48 2.53 15.07 -28.25
C SER A 48 1.45 16.16 -28.33
N GLU A 49 0.45 16.14 -27.45
CA GLU A 49 -0.75 16.97 -27.59
C GLU A 49 -1.14 17.63 -26.26
N ILE A 50 -1.72 18.82 -26.37
CA ILE A 50 -2.33 19.59 -25.27
C ILE A 50 -3.74 19.92 -25.74
N GLU A 51 -4.75 19.42 -25.04
CA GLU A 51 -6.16 19.65 -25.36
C GLU A 51 -6.89 20.30 -24.17
N PRO A 52 -7.82 21.24 -24.39
CA PRO A 52 -8.58 21.84 -23.30
C PRO A 52 -9.38 20.80 -22.50
N PHE A 53 -9.22 20.81 -21.18
CA PHE A 53 -9.95 19.92 -20.27
C PHE A 53 -11.09 20.65 -19.59
N LEU A 54 -12.33 20.37 -20.01
CA LEU A 54 -13.54 21.10 -19.57
C LEU A 54 -14.29 20.45 -18.40
N ASN A 55 -13.88 19.26 -17.95
CA ASN A 55 -14.63 18.44 -16.99
C ASN A 55 -14.01 18.41 -15.58
N PHE A 56 -13.19 19.39 -15.21
CA PHE A 56 -12.57 19.42 -13.89
C PHE A 56 -13.59 19.82 -12.80
N ASP A 57 -13.56 19.14 -11.65
CA ASP A 57 -14.39 19.50 -10.50
C ASP A 57 -13.79 20.71 -9.77
N GLU A 58 -14.23 21.91 -10.16
CA GLU A 58 -13.80 23.19 -9.58
C GLU A 58 -14.04 23.29 -8.07
N LYS A 59 -14.88 22.43 -7.48
CA LYS A 59 -15.11 22.43 -6.02
C LYS A 59 -13.88 21.99 -5.23
N ILE A 60 -12.95 21.28 -5.87
CA ILE A 60 -11.78 20.73 -5.20
C ILE A 60 -10.54 21.62 -5.39
N CYS A 61 -10.43 22.25 -6.56
CA CYS A 61 -9.38 23.20 -6.89
C CYS A 61 -9.93 24.20 -7.93
N GLU A 62 -10.24 25.42 -7.50
CA GLU A 62 -10.66 26.50 -8.39
C GLU A 62 -9.42 27.27 -8.83
N VAL A 63 -9.21 27.42 -10.14
CA VAL A 63 -8.03 28.09 -10.71
C VAL A 63 -8.52 29.25 -11.57
N TRP A 64 -7.86 30.39 -11.48
CA TRP A 64 -8.16 31.55 -12.32
C TRP A 64 -6.90 32.36 -12.60
N GLU A 65 -7.00 33.23 -13.60
CA GLU A 65 -5.99 34.23 -13.93
C GLU A 65 -6.52 35.63 -13.57
N ASP A 66 -5.64 36.46 -13.02
CA ASP A 66 -5.90 37.87 -12.74
C ASP A 66 -4.61 38.68 -12.98
N ASP A 67 -4.68 39.68 -13.85
CA ASP A 67 -3.57 40.57 -14.24
C ASP A 67 -2.25 39.84 -14.66
N GLY A 68 -2.38 38.75 -15.41
CA GLY A 68 -1.29 37.91 -15.90
C GLY A 68 -0.73 36.94 -14.85
N GLU A 69 -1.36 36.85 -13.68
CA GLU A 69 -0.93 36.00 -12.57
C GLU A 69 -1.95 34.89 -12.34
N VAL A 70 -1.46 33.67 -12.09
CA VAL A 70 -2.32 32.50 -11.88
C VAL A 70 -2.52 32.24 -10.40
N PHE A 71 -3.77 32.10 -10.00
CA PHE A 71 -4.20 31.84 -8.64
C PHE A 71 -4.95 30.52 -8.56
N ALA A 72 -4.95 29.92 -7.37
CA ALA A 72 -5.74 28.75 -7.08
C ALA A 72 -6.32 28.80 -5.66
N LYS A 73 -7.57 28.36 -5.51
CA LYS A 73 -8.24 28.18 -4.24
C LYS A 73 -8.32 26.69 -3.94
N VAL A 74 -7.72 26.29 -2.81
CA VAL A 74 -7.59 24.88 -2.42
C VAL A 74 -7.72 24.70 -0.90
N LEU A 75 -8.03 23.48 -0.49
CA LEU A 75 -7.86 23.07 0.90
C LEU A 75 -6.38 22.80 1.20
N ALA A 76 -5.95 23.23 2.39
CA ALA A 76 -4.62 23.01 2.92
C ALA A 76 -4.64 22.65 4.41
N ILE A 77 -3.56 22.00 4.85
CA ILE A 77 -3.36 21.58 6.23
C ILE A 77 -1.91 21.83 6.65
N GLY A 78 -1.71 22.16 7.93
CA GLY A 78 -0.41 22.19 8.59
C GLY A 78 -0.29 21.06 9.63
N PRO A 79 0.93 20.62 9.98
CA PRO A 79 1.11 19.52 10.92
C PRO A 79 0.72 19.91 12.35
N ASN A 80 0.03 19.01 13.05
CA ASN A 80 -0.15 19.12 14.49
C ASN A 80 1.13 18.69 15.22
N HIS A 81 1.99 19.67 15.51
CA HIS A 81 3.30 19.46 16.13
C HIS A 81 3.24 18.81 17.52
N PHE A 82 2.10 18.86 18.22
CA PHE A 82 1.93 18.22 19.53
C PHE A 82 1.65 16.72 19.42
N SER A 83 1.10 16.27 18.30
CA SER A 83 0.70 14.88 18.09
C SER A 83 1.74 14.06 17.32
N LEU A 84 2.71 14.70 16.67
CA LEU A 84 3.72 14.03 15.85
C LEU A 84 4.98 13.64 16.65
N PRO A 85 5.60 12.47 16.34
CA PRO A 85 6.92 12.11 16.82
C PRO A 85 7.98 13.18 16.52
N LYS A 86 9.06 13.21 17.32
CA LYS A 86 10.07 14.27 17.28
C LYS A 86 10.73 14.42 15.91
N ASP A 87 11.08 13.32 15.26
CA ASP A 87 11.71 13.26 13.95
C ASP A 87 10.80 13.79 12.84
N ILE A 88 9.56 13.29 12.75
CA ILE A 88 8.54 13.77 11.80
C ILE A 88 8.25 15.25 12.03
N ARG A 89 8.12 15.67 13.29
CA ARG A 89 7.87 17.07 13.67
C ARG A 89 9.00 18.00 13.23
N ILE A 90 10.26 17.58 13.35
CA ILE A 90 11.39 18.38 12.89
C ILE A 90 11.40 18.47 11.36
N LYS A 91 11.16 17.33 10.69
CA LYS A 91 11.15 17.21 9.23
C LYS A 91 10.10 18.10 8.56
N TYR A 92 8.87 18.12 9.09
CA TYR A 92 7.75 18.88 8.51
C TYR A 92 7.45 20.18 9.26
N LYS A 93 8.43 20.73 9.97
CA LYS A 93 8.21 21.95 10.77
C LYS A 93 7.76 23.11 9.86
N TYR A 94 6.60 23.67 10.19
CA TYR A 94 5.96 24.76 9.43
C TYR A 94 5.61 24.42 7.97
N ALA A 95 5.60 23.15 7.59
CA ALA A 95 5.12 22.76 6.27
C ALA A 95 3.62 23.06 6.15
N VAL A 96 3.21 23.53 4.98
CA VAL A 96 1.79 23.60 4.58
C VAL A 96 1.63 22.73 3.35
N TRP A 97 0.59 21.90 3.35
CA TRP A 97 0.37 20.92 2.30
C TRP A 97 -1.06 20.99 1.76
N SER A 98 -1.18 20.91 0.44
CA SER A 98 -2.41 20.64 -0.28
C SER A 98 -2.24 19.34 -1.08
N PRO A 99 -3.27 18.47 -1.15
CA PRO A 99 -3.21 17.27 -2.00
C PRO A 99 -3.06 17.61 -3.49
N PHE A 100 -3.54 18.78 -3.91
CA PHE A 100 -3.50 19.21 -5.32
C PHE A 100 -2.18 19.90 -5.64
N LEU A 101 -1.75 20.84 -4.80
CA LEU A 101 -0.62 21.71 -5.08
C LEU A 101 0.69 21.30 -4.36
N LYS A 102 0.64 20.22 -3.59
CA LYS A 102 1.74 19.68 -2.76
C LYS A 102 2.17 20.70 -1.69
N PHE A 103 3.48 20.86 -1.46
CA PHE A 103 3.99 21.78 -0.44
C PHE A 103 3.91 23.23 -0.92
N LEU A 104 3.40 24.09 -0.04
CA LEU A 104 3.16 25.51 -0.31
C LEU A 104 4.15 26.39 0.45
N ASP A 105 4.49 27.52 -0.14
CA ASP A 105 5.24 28.58 0.53
C ASP A 105 4.30 29.41 1.41
N ASP A 106 4.47 29.35 2.73
CA ASP A 106 3.69 30.10 3.71
C ASP A 106 4.03 31.61 3.73
N GLY A 107 5.01 32.05 2.94
CA GLY A 107 5.31 33.46 2.74
C GLY A 107 5.54 34.21 4.05
N ASP A 108 4.62 35.12 4.37
CA ASP A 108 4.65 35.98 5.55
C ASP A 108 4.16 35.27 6.83
N ASN A 109 4.26 33.93 6.89
CA ASN A 109 3.75 33.05 7.95
C ASN A 109 2.23 33.13 8.14
N LEU A 110 1.48 33.37 7.06
CA LEU A 110 0.02 33.53 7.12
C LEU A 110 -0.64 32.31 7.76
N PHE A 111 -0.34 31.12 7.29
CA PHE A 111 -0.89 29.87 7.78
C PHE A 111 -0.40 29.57 9.19
N LYS A 112 0.91 29.55 9.40
CA LYS A 112 1.51 29.17 10.68
C LYS A 112 1.04 30.03 11.86
N ASP A 113 0.91 31.34 11.65
CA ASP A 113 0.58 32.26 12.74
C ASP A 113 -0.93 32.34 13.01
N ASN A 114 -1.78 31.92 12.06
CA ASN A 114 -3.24 32.03 12.16
C ASN A 114 -4.00 30.71 12.29
N ILE A 115 -3.41 29.58 11.87
CA ILE A 115 -4.08 28.28 11.78
C ILE A 115 -3.44 27.30 12.75
N ARG A 116 -4.26 26.63 13.55
CA ARG A 116 -3.78 25.58 14.45
C ARG A 116 -3.42 24.34 13.62
N GLY A 117 -2.27 23.75 13.91
CA GLY A 117 -1.83 22.52 13.24
C GLY A 117 -2.86 21.39 13.39
N GLY A 118 -3.17 20.72 12.28
CA GLY A 118 -4.20 19.70 12.16
C GLY A 118 -5.56 20.20 11.66
N ASP A 119 -5.78 21.51 11.67
CA ASP A 119 -6.98 22.11 11.10
C ASP A 119 -6.83 22.19 9.57
N VAL A 120 -7.90 21.84 8.87
CA VAL A 120 -7.97 21.98 7.41
C VAL A 120 -8.70 23.28 7.13
N VAL A 121 -8.13 24.11 6.28
CA VAL A 121 -8.71 25.40 5.89
C VAL A 121 -8.60 25.60 4.39
N GLU A 122 -9.49 26.42 3.85
CA GLU A 122 -9.41 26.87 2.47
C GLU A 122 -8.47 28.09 2.38
N ILE A 123 -7.67 28.14 1.34
CA ILE A 123 -6.66 29.18 1.12
C ILE A 123 -6.65 29.61 -0.34
N ILE A 124 -6.17 30.82 -0.59
CA ILE A 124 -5.80 31.27 -1.93
C ILE A 124 -4.28 31.26 -2.03
N VAL A 125 -3.78 30.64 -3.09
CA VAL A 125 -2.37 30.63 -3.45
C VAL A 125 -2.16 31.28 -4.80
N LYS A 126 -0.96 31.81 -4.99
CA LYS A 126 -0.47 32.38 -6.25
C LYS A 126 0.67 31.54 -6.79
N TYR A 127 0.69 31.28 -8.10
CA TYR A 127 1.86 30.72 -8.77
C TYR A 127 3.03 31.71 -8.65
N SER A 128 4.06 31.29 -7.93
CA SER A 128 5.23 32.12 -7.59
C SER A 128 6.42 31.19 -7.35
N PRO A 129 6.99 30.60 -8.43
CA PRO A 129 7.99 29.57 -8.32
C PRO A 129 9.25 30.04 -7.60
N SER A 130 9.75 29.21 -6.69
CA SER A 130 10.97 29.38 -5.91
C SER A 130 11.81 28.10 -5.95
N GLU A 131 12.98 28.08 -5.31
CA GLU A 131 13.81 26.87 -5.24
C GLU A 131 13.09 25.66 -4.61
N LYS A 132 12.07 25.88 -3.76
CA LYS A 132 11.42 24.81 -2.98
C LYS A 132 9.94 24.62 -3.29
N HIS A 133 9.23 25.69 -3.63
CA HIS A 133 7.78 25.69 -3.79
C HIS A 133 7.38 26.37 -5.09
N LEU A 134 6.28 25.91 -5.69
CA LEU A 134 5.71 26.52 -6.90
C LEU A 134 4.64 27.56 -6.60
N PHE A 135 3.95 27.41 -5.46
CA PHE A 135 2.82 28.24 -5.08
C PHE A 135 3.05 28.87 -3.71
N LYS A 136 2.71 30.15 -3.58
CA LYS A 136 2.80 30.94 -2.35
C LYS A 136 1.40 31.25 -1.84
N ILE A 137 1.17 31.08 -0.53
CA ILE A 137 -0.08 31.45 0.14
C ILE A 137 -0.19 32.97 0.16
N VAL A 138 -1.34 33.48 -0.30
CA VAL A 138 -1.63 34.92 -0.35
C VAL A 138 -2.86 35.31 0.47
N ASP A 139 -3.78 34.38 0.73
CA ASP A 139 -4.96 34.63 1.58
C ASP A 139 -5.47 33.36 2.30
N LEU A 140 -6.20 33.55 3.40
CA LEU A 140 -6.83 32.50 4.20
C LEU A 140 -8.36 32.68 4.22
N ILE A 141 -9.08 31.71 3.68
CA ILE A 141 -10.53 31.67 3.71
C ILE A 141 -10.96 30.87 4.94
N LYS A 142 -11.30 31.59 6.02
CA LYS A 142 -11.70 30.97 7.30
C LYS A 142 -13.15 30.46 7.22
N GLU A 143 -13.35 29.31 6.59
CA GLU A 143 -14.61 28.58 6.65
C GLU A 143 -14.49 27.30 7.50
N ASP A 144 -15.54 27.00 8.26
CA ASP A 144 -15.60 25.85 9.18
C ASP A 144 -16.04 24.59 8.40
N TYR A 145 -15.07 23.85 7.87
CA TYR A 145 -15.35 22.64 7.09
C TYR A 145 -15.58 21.43 8.01
N SER A 146 -16.82 20.93 8.01
CA SER A 146 -17.19 19.69 8.70
C SER A 146 -17.37 18.54 7.70
N CYS A 147 -16.56 17.49 7.87
CA CYS A 147 -16.61 16.15 7.24
C CYS A 147 -16.05 15.91 5.83
N GLU A 148 -16.13 16.80 4.83
CA GLU A 148 -15.71 16.45 3.44
C GLU A 148 -14.19 16.48 3.16
N ALA A 149 -13.38 16.96 4.11
CA ALA A 149 -11.93 17.15 3.92
C ALA A 149 -11.04 15.95 4.33
N ALA A 150 -11.57 14.73 4.42
CA ALA A 150 -10.82 13.57 4.91
C ALA A 150 -9.57 13.26 4.06
N TYR A 151 -9.65 13.46 2.74
CA TYR A 151 -8.53 13.25 1.81
C TYR A 151 -7.36 14.20 2.07
N VAL A 152 -7.62 15.43 2.52
CA VAL A 152 -6.58 16.43 2.88
C VAL A 152 -5.80 15.99 4.14
N ARG A 153 -6.36 15.13 4.98
CA ARG A 153 -5.69 14.66 6.20
C ARG A 153 -4.64 13.59 5.93
N MET A 154 -4.59 13.03 4.72
CA MET A 154 -3.57 12.09 4.26
C MET A 154 -2.28 12.81 3.79
N ALA A 155 -1.92 13.89 4.49
CA ALA A 155 -0.71 14.66 4.24
C ALA A 155 0.57 13.81 4.47
N PRO A 156 1.73 14.24 3.94
CA PRO A 156 2.98 13.47 3.98
C PRO A 156 3.40 13.04 5.39
N TRP A 157 3.24 13.91 6.40
CA TRP A 157 3.55 13.55 7.79
C TRP A 157 2.59 12.51 8.39
N THR A 158 1.34 12.46 7.93
CA THR A 158 0.37 11.43 8.34
C THR A 158 0.77 10.09 7.74
N VAL A 159 1.13 10.06 6.46
CA VAL A 159 1.55 8.83 5.78
C VAL A 159 2.89 8.33 6.32
N ASP A 160 3.85 9.21 6.56
CA ASP A 160 5.14 8.88 7.19
C ASP A 160 4.91 8.31 8.61
N PHE A 161 4.01 8.93 9.40
CA PHE A 161 3.63 8.41 10.72
C PHE A 161 2.99 7.03 10.65
N ILE A 162 2.01 6.82 9.75
CA ILE A 162 1.37 5.52 9.55
C ILE A 162 2.40 4.48 9.12
N GLY A 163 3.27 4.81 8.17
CA GLY A 163 4.31 3.91 7.68
C GLY A 163 5.31 3.51 8.76
N GLN A 164 5.78 4.47 9.58
CA GLN A 164 6.64 4.17 10.74
C GLN A 164 5.95 3.29 11.80
N LYS A 165 4.61 3.37 11.87
CA LYS A 165 3.78 2.64 12.85
C LYS A 165 3.09 1.42 12.29
N ILE A 166 3.33 1.06 11.02
CA ILE A 166 2.60 -0.01 10.33
C ILE A 166 2.78 -1.35 11.04
N LYS A 167 3.98 -1.60 11.60
CA LYS A 167 4.23 -2.77 12.43
C LYS A 167 3.31 -2.79 13.65
N GLU A 168 3.22 -1.72 14.43
CA GLU A 168 2.37 -1.66 15.63
C GLU A 168 0.89 -1.87 15.30
N ILE A 169 0.45 -1.39 14.12
CA ILE A 169 -0.93 -1.51 13.64
C ILE A 169 -1.24 -2.92 13.14
N ALA A 170 -0.33 -3.52 12.36
CA ALA A 170 -0.51 -4.82 11.71
C ALA A 170 -0.09 -6.01 12.58
N TYR A 171 0.68 -5.77 13.65
CA TYR A 171 1.15 -6.83 14.54
C TYR A 171 -0.05 -7.51 15.24
N PRO A 172 -0.08 -8.84 15.35
CA PRO A 172 -1.21 -9.52 15.95
C PRO A 172 -1.36 -9.16 17.44
N ARG A 173 -2.59 -8.87 17.88
CA ARG A 173 -2.90 -8.54 19.28
C ARG A 173 -2.58 -9.71 20.21
N GLU A 174 -2.30 -9.42 21.49
CA GLU A 174 -1.95 -10.42 22.53
C GLU A 174 -2.93 -11.60 22.63
N ASN A 175 -4.23 -11.32 22.48
CA ASN A 175 -5.29 -12.34 22.58
C ASN A 175 -5.67 -12.98 21.25
N SER A 176 -4.91 -12.73 20.18
CA SER A 176 -5.15 -13.25 18.84
C SER A 176 -4.63 -14.69 18.70
N ILE A 177 -5.27 -15.48 17.84
CA ILE A 177 -4.81 -16.87 17.58
C ILE A 177 -3.45 -16.86 16.87
N ALA A 178 -3.18 -15.84 16.05
CA ALA A 178 -1.93 -15.76 15.33
C ALA A 178 -0.71 -15.62 16.26
N LEU A 179 -0.84 -14.87 17.37
CA LEU A 179 0.23 -14.72 18.37
C LEU A 179 0.22 -15.83 19.42
N ASN A 180 -0.97 -16.23 19.89
CA ASN A 180 -1.14 -17.35 20.79
C ASN A 180 -1.96 -18.45 20.12
N GLN A 181 -1.27 -19.37 19.44
CA GLN A 181 -1.92 -20.47 18.72
C GLN A 181 -2.69 -21.43 19.63
N TYR A 182 -2.53 -21.32 20.96
CA TYR A 182 -3.28 -22.10 21.95
C TYR A 182 -4.47 -21.35 22.55
N ALA A 183 -4.75 -20.13 22.06
CA ALA A 183 -5.87 -19.32 22.52
C ALA A 183 -7.22 -19.99 22.21
N LYS A 184 -8.21 -19.71 23.07
CA LYS A 184 -9.59 -20.15 22.84
C LYS A 184 -10.18 -19.46 21.63
N ILE A 185 -10.92 -20.22 20.82
CA ILE A 185 -11.62 -19.72 19.65
C ILE A 185 -12.92 -19.07 20.08
N LYS A 186 -13.13 -17.81 19.67
CA LYS A 186 -14.40 -17.11 19.86
C LYS A 186 -15.21 -17.25 18.57
N ASN A 187 -16.28 -18.03 18.60
CA ASN A 187 -17.05 -18.41 17.40
C ASN A 187 -17.95 -17.29 16.81
N GLU A 188 -17.92 -16.08 17.37
CA GLU A 188 -18.95 -15.05 17.11
C GLU A 188 -18.53 -13.99 16.08
N ASN A 189 -17.23 -13.86 15.79
CA ASN A 189 -16.73 -12.80 14.91
C ASN A 189 -16.42 -13.34 13.53
N PHE A 190 -16.99 -12.70 12.50
CA PHE A 190 -16.52 -12.87 11.13
C PHE A 190 -15.12 -12.25 11.01
N VAL A 191 -14.26 -12.92 10.27
CA VAL A 191 -12.94 -12.42 9.89
C VAL A 191 -12.76 -12.47 8.39
N VAL A 192 -12.02 -11.50 7.87
CA VAL A 192 -11.59 -11.45 6.48
C VAL A 192 -10.25 -12.16 6.36
N GLY A 193 -10.11 -13.02 5.35
CA GLY A 193 -8.84 -13.64 5.00
C GLY A 193 -8.81 -14.05 3.53
N VAL A 194 -7.60 -14.33 3.04
CA VAL A 194 -7.35 -14.76 1.66
C VAL A 194 -7.09 -16.25 1.61
N CYS A 195 -7.63 -16.93 0.60
CA CYS A 195 -7.34 -18.34 0.33
C CYS A 195 -5.95 -18.48 -0.31
N ILE A 196 -4.94 -18.77 0.51
CA ILE A 196 -3.54 -18.88 0.09
C ILE A 196 -3.20 -20.24 -0.54
N ASN A 197 -4.03 -21.25 -0.29
CA ASN A 197 -3.89 -22.56 -0.90
C ASN A 197 -5.27 -23.24 -0.98
N ALA A 198 -5.72 -23.58 -2.18
CA ALA A 198 -7.07 -24.13 -2.38
C ALA A 198 -7.17 -25.63 -2.09
N GLU A 199 -6.06 -26.37 -2.16
CA GLU A 199 -6.01 -27.82 -1.92
C GLU A 199 -4.65 -28.26 -1.37
N TYR A 200 -4.60 -28.51 -0.06
CA TYR A 200 -3.38 -28.95 0.63
C TYR A 200 -3.69 -30.00 1.68
N ASP A 201 -2.66 -30.72 2.16
CA ASP A 201 -2.80 -31.73 3.20
C ASP A 201 -3.42 -31.16 4.47
N ASN A 202 -4.48 -31.80 4.95
CA ASN A 202 -5.14 -31.41 6.17
C ASN A 202 -4.32 -31.85 7.41
N VAL A 203 -3.55 -30.91 8.00
CA VAL A 203 -2.68 -31.18 9.16
C VAL A 203 -3.39 -31.72 10.40
N ALA A 204 -4.69 -31.50 10.54
CA ALA A 204 -5.46 -32.06 11.65
C ALA A 204 -5.78 -33.56 11.49
N ARG A 205 -5.42 -34.15 10.34
CA ARG A 205 -5.65 -35.57 10.08
C ARG A 205 -4.65 -36.41 10.89
N PRO A 206 -5.12 -37.36 11.72
CA PRO A 206 -4.25 -38.34 12.35
C PRO A 206 -3.60 -39.25 11.30
N LYS A 207 -2.27 -39.35 11.28
CA LYS A 207 -1.55 -40.31 10.41
C LYS A 207 -1.97 -41.74 10.76
N GLY A 208 -2.36 -42.54 9.77
CA GLY A 208 -2.59 -43.99 9.91
C GLY A 208 -3.98 -44.45 10.37
N ARG A 209 -5.02 -43.61 10.31
CA ARG A 209 -6.43 -44.07 10.51
C ARG A 209 -7.26 -43.95 9.22
N ASN A 210 -7.85 -45.06 8.79
CA ASN A 210 -8.93 -45.07 7.80
C ASN A 210 -10.19 -44.50 8.45
N PHE A 211 -10.95 -43.65 7.75
CA PHE A 211 -12.17 -43.09 8.30
C PHE A 211 -13.42 -43.62 7.61
N ALA A 212 -14.35 -44.05 8.45
CA ALA A 212 -15.78 -44.08 8.17
C ALA A 212 -16.49 -42.75 8.55
N ASP A 213 -15.80 -41.73 9.10
CA ASP A 213 -16.44 -40.51 9.62
C ASP A 213 -15.75 -39.18 9.22
N GLY A 214 -16.16 -38.60 8.09
CA GLY A 214 -16.25 -37.15 7.85
C GLY A 214 -14.98 -36.27 7.79
N GLY A 215 -13.78 -36.79 8.06
CA GLY A 215 -12.52 -36.06 7.91
C GLY A 215 -11.98 -36.12 6.47
N LYS A 216 -11.80 -34.98 5.80
CA LYS A 216 -11.20 -34.93 4.46
C LYS A 216 -9.67 -34.91 4.51
N GLU A 217 -9.05 -35.58 3.54
CA GLU A 217 -7.59 -35.63 3.35
C GLU A 217 -7.01 -34.27 2.99
N LYS A 218 -7.72 -33.53 2.14
CA LYS A 218 -7.34 -32.19 1.70
C LYS A 218 -8.25 -31.13 2.31
N CYS A 219 -7.72 -29.93 2.48
CA CYS A 219 -8.46 -28.72 2.81
C CYS A 219 -7.85 -27.50 2.13
N SER A 220 -8.61 -26.40 2.10
CA SER A 220 -8.05 -25.10 1.74
C SER A 220 -7.44 -24.44 2.98
N TYR A 221 -6.42 -23.60 2.77
CA TYR A 221 -5.82 -22.77 3.80
C TYR A 221 -6.16 -21.31 3.53
N LEU A 222 -6.80 -20.68 4.52
CA LEU A 222 -7.03 -19.26 4.57
C LEU A 222 -5.96 -18.63 5.47
N PHE A 223 -5.53 -17.41 5.14
CA PHE A 223 -4.67 -16.61 6.00
C PHE A 223 -5.38 -15.31 6.39
N THR A 224 -5.20 -14.91 7.65
CA THR A 224 -5.55 -13.58 8.15
C THR A 224 -4.56 -13.19 9.24
N PRO A 225 -4.09 -11.93 9.33
CA PRO A 225 -3.08 -11.53 10.33
C PRO A 225 -3.50 -11.78 11.78
N THR A 226 -4.82 -11.77 12.05
CA THR A 226 -5.37 -11.95 13.40
C THR A 226 -5.47 -13.41 13.83
N HIS A 227 -5.67 -14.35 12.90
CA HIS A 227 -5.81 -15.77 13.22
C HIS A 227 -4.67 -16.63 12.67
N GLY A 228 -3.81 -16.05 11.83
CA GLY A 228 -2.79 -16.75 11.06
C GLY A 228 -3.43 -17.73 10.08
N LEU A 229 -2.95 -18.97 10.07
CA LEU A 229 -3.50 -20.01 9.21
C LEU A 229 -4.78 -20.60 9.77
N CYS A 230 -5.78 -20.70 8.89
CA CYS A 230 -7.08 -21.29 9.17
C CYS A 230 -7.38 -22.38 8.14
N ARG A 231 -7.76 -23.58 8.58
CA ARG A 231 -8.19 -24.64 7.66
C ARG A 231 -9.64 -24.45 7.24
N TRP A 232 -9.94 -24.63 5.97
CA TRP A 232 -11.31 -24.70 5.47
C TRP A 232 -11.59 -26.09 4.89
N VAL A 233 -12.31 -26.91 5.66
CA VAL A 233 -12.70 -28.26 5.26
C VAL A 233 -14.09 -28.20 4.60
N ILE A 234 -14.09 -28.16 3.27
CA ILE A 234 -15.31 -28.09 2.46
C ILE A 234 -15.97 -29.47 2.44
N LYS A 235 -17.18 -29.62 2.98
CA LYS A 235 -17.84 -30.93 3.10
C LYS A 235 -18.48 -31.42 1.80
N ASP A 236 -18.95 -30.52 0.95
CA ASP A 236 -19.55 -30.85 -0.34
C ASP A 236 -18.60 -30.43 -1.48
N MET A 237 -17.96 -31.41 -2.13
CA MET A 237 -17.27 -31.18 -3.41
C MET A 237 -18.13 -31.85 -4.47
N LYS A 238 -18.68 -31.09 -5.42
CA LYS A 238 -18.98 -31.68 -6.73
C LYS A 238 -17.62 -31.95 -7.37
N ALA A 239 -17.32 -33.21 -7.67
CA ALA A 239 -16.10 -33.55 -8.37
C ALA A 239 -16.15 -32.91 -9.76
N ASP A 240 -15.13 -32.13 -10.11
CA ASP A 240 -15.03 -31.56 -11.46
C ASP A 240 -14.94 -32.69 -12.51
N VAL A 241 -15.77 -32.52 -13.53
CA VAL A 241 -15.72 -33.29 -14.77
C VAL A 241 -14.44 -32.91 -15.51
N LYS A 242 -13.66 -33.91 -15.91
CA LYS A 242 -12.40 -33.71 -16.65
C LYS A 242 -12.62 -33.10 -18.04
N GLY A 243 -12.00 -31.93 -18.29
CA GLY A 243 -11.34 -31.48 -19.53
C GLY A 243 -12.21 -30.85 -20.63
N PRO A 244 -11.62 -30.32 -21.74
CA PRO A 244 -10.30 -29.71 -21.96
C PRO A 244 -10.38 -28.18 -22.21
N SER A 245 -9.22 -27.57 -22.46
CA SER A 245 -8.91 -26.16 -22.73
C SER A 245 -9.77 -25.37 -23.74
N VAL A 246 -9.67 -24.03 -23.62
CA VAL A 246 -9.73 -22.94 -24.63
C VAL A 246 -10.84 -21.89 -24.42
N SER A 247 -10.39 -20.63 -24.48
CA SER A 247 -11.08 -19.33 -24.42
C SER A 247 -12.56 -19.32 -24.81
N GLN A 248 -13.43 -19.13 -23.81
CA GLN A 248 -14.71 -18.44 -23.96
C GLN A 248 -14.90 -17.49 -22.76
N PRO A 249 -15.61 -16.35 -22.93
CA PRO A 249 -15.89 -15.44 -21.83
C PRO A 249 -16.75 -16.19 -20.81
N ALA A 250 -16.29 -16.30 -19.57
CA ALA A 250 -16.99 -17.04 -18.54
C ALA A 250 -18.30 -16.32 -18.18
N GLU A 251 -19.43 -17.00 -18.31
CA GLU A 251 -20.66 -16.60 -17.62
C GLU A 251 -20.49 -16.96 -16.13
N TYR A 252 -20.40 -15.94 -15.28
CA TYR A 252 -20.07 -16.07 -13.87
C TYR A 252 -21.29 -16.47 -13.04
N ASN A 253 -21.24 -17.65 -12.43
CA ASN A 253 -22.20 -18.04 -11.38
C ASN A 253 -21.44 -18.17 -10.04
N VAL A 254 -21.38 -17.05 -9.32
CA VAL A 254 -20.56 -16.82 -8.11
C VAL A 254 -20.72 -17.91 -7.03
N ALA A 255 -21.89 -18.54 -6.94
CA ALA A 255 -22.19 -19.54 -5.90
C ALA A 255 -21.56 -20.93 -6.12
N ASP A 256 -21.40 -21.38 -7.37
CA ASP A 256 -20.79 -22.69 -7.67
C ASP A 256 -19.24 -22.61 -7.69
N ASP A 257 -18.70 -21.44 -7.98
CA ASP A 257 -17.26 -21.23 -8.20
C ASP A 257 -16.41 -21.39 -6.94
N MET A 258 -16.90 -20.95 -5.77
CA MET A 258 -16.24 -21.16 -4.48
C MET A 258 -16.04 -22.64 -4.12
N PHE A 259 -16.74 -23.58 -4.77
CA PHE A 259 -16.59 -25.02 -4.53
C PHE A 259 -15.62 -25.70 -5.48
N THR A 260 -15.21 -25.04 -6.56
CA THR A 260 -14.16 -25.51 -7.48
C THR A 260 -12.77 -25.12 -6.97
N VAL A 261 -11.80 -26.05 -7.04
CA VAL A 261 -10.45 -25.83 -6.48
C VAL A 261 -9.74 -24.66 -7.15
N ASP A 262 -9.79 -24.62 -8.49
CA ASP A 262 -9.06 -23.65 -9.29
C ASP A 262 -9.58 -22.22 -9.13
N LYS A 263 -10.84 -22.04 -8.73
CA LYS A 263 -11.47 -20.72 -8.58
C LYS A 263 -11.45 -20.17 -7.16
N ARG A 264 -11.01 -20.95 -6.16
CA ARG A 264 -10.88 -20.48 -4.76
C ARG A 264 -9.57 -19.76 -4.49
N LEU A 265 -8.50 -20.18 -5.15
CA LEU A 265 -7.16 -19.70 -4.86
C LEU A 265 -7.09 -18.19 -5.09
N GLY A 266 -6.60 -17.43 -4.10
CA GLY A 266 -6.50 -15.98 -4.17
C GLY A 266 -7.78 -15.22 -3.80
N ASN A 267 -8.94 -15.88 -3.66
CA ASN A 267 -10.16 -15.16 -3.29
C ASN A 267 -10.13 -14.72 -1.83
N TRP A 268 -10.66 -13.53 -1.59
CA TRP A 268 -10.90 -13.00 -0.25
C TRP A 268 -12.26 -13.45 0.24
N VAL A 269 -12.30 -13.92 1.48
CA VAL A 269 -13.51 -14.48 2.07
C VAL A 269 -13.72 -13.95 3.48
N THR A 270 -14.98 -13.79 3.84
CA THR A 270 -15.42 -13.66 5.23
C THR A 270 -15.72 -15.04 5.79
N PHE A 271 -15.35 -15.32 7.03
CA PHE A 271 -15.63 -16.61 7.66
C PHE A 271 -15.68 -16.52 9.19
N CYS A 272 -16.30 -17.52 9.82
CA CYS A 272 -16.18 -17.78 11.26
C CYS A 272 -15.30 -19.01 11.49
N LEU A 273 -14.45 -18.97 12.52
CA LEU A 273 -13.76 -20.18 12.98
C LEU A 273 -14.67 -20.98 13.91
N LEU A 274 -14.82 -22.27 13.60
CA LEU A 274 -15.57 -23.22 14.42
C LEU A 274 -14.64 -24.28 14.99
N GLU A 275 -14.64 -24.41 16.31
CA GLU A 275 -13.95 -25.51 16.98
C GLU A 275 -14.71 -26.85 16.79
N SER A 276 -13.98 -27.93 16.59
CA SER A 276 -14.55 -29.28 16.49
C SER A 276 -15.32 -29.67 17.76
N SER A 277 -16.45 -30.36 17.60
CA SER A 277 -17.33 -30.76 18.71
C SER A 277 -16.66 -31.73 19.70
N THR A 278 -15.72 -32.54 19.22
CA THR A 278 -14.89 -33.45 20.02
C THR A 278 -13.95 -32.71 20.97
N TYR A 279 -13.42 -31.55 20.57
CA TYR A 279 -12.58 -30.71 21.43
C TYR A 279 -13.40 -29.88 22.42
N ARG A 280 -14.53 -29.33 21.98
CA ARG A 280 -15.48 -28.62 22.87
C ARG A 280 -15.93 -29.45 24.07
N ARG A 281 -16.09 -30.76 23.90
CA ARG A 281 -16.50 -31.70 24.97
C ARG A 281 -15.35 -32.16 25.89
N LYS A 282 -14.09 -32.03 25.47
CA LYS A 282 -12.90 -32.60 26.16
C LYS A 282 -12.01 -31.54 26.82
N GLN A 283 -12.56 -30.37 27.15
CA GLN A 283 -11.86 -29.14 27.57
C GLN A 283 -10.85 -29.23 28.74
N HIS A 284 -10.55 -30.40 29.29
CA HIS A 284 -9.85 -30.48 30.57
C HIS A 284 -8.33 -30.67 30.56
N ASN A 285 -7.61 -31.03 29.47
CA ASN A 285 -6.16 -31.30 29.65
C ASN A 285 -5.21 -31.28 28.42
N LYS A 286 -5.60 -30.79 27.24
CA LYS A 286 -4.67 -30.75 26.09
C LYS A 286 -4.52 -29.36 25.49
N ARG A 287 -3.35 -28.75 25.70
CA ARG A 287 -2.85 -27.57 24.99
C ARG A 287 -2.55 -27.97 23.54
N THR A 288 -3.55 -27.86 22.66
CA THR A 288 -3.43 -28.15 21.22
C THR A 288 -3.55 -26.85 20.45
N VAL A 289 -2.77 -26.70 19.37
CA VAL A 289 -2.84 -25.48 18.54
C VAL A 289 -4.16 -25.40 17.79
N ALA A 290 -4.67 -24.17 17.62
CA ALA A 290 -5.97 -23.87 17.07
C ALA A 290 -6.19 -24.51 15.69
N LEU A 291 -5.15 -24.45 14.86
CA LEU A 291 -5.12 -25.02 13.52
C LEU A 291 -5.55 -26.49 13.50
N LEU A 292 -5.18 -27.29 14.50
CA LEU A 292 -5.45 -28.74 14.51
C LEU A 292 -6.89 -29.10 14.91
N HIS A 293 -7.64 -28.19 15.53
CA HIS A 293 -8.96 -28.50 16.06
C HIS A 293 -10.07 -27.55 15.61
N SER A 294 -9.77 -26.60 14.72
CA SER A 294 -10.72 -25.64 14.16
C SER A 294 -10.85 -25.72 12.65
N THR A 295 -11.98 -25.25 12.12
CA THR A 295 -12.13 -25.03 10.69
C THR A 295 -12.97 -23.79 10.40
N ALA A 296 -12.69 -23.11 9.29
CA ALA A 296 -13.50 -22.04 8.75
C ALA A 296 -14.89 -22.57 8.36
N THR A 297 -15.91 -21.79 8.68
CA THR A 297 -17.33 -22.04 8.43
C THR A 297 -18.02 -20.74 8.06
N LYS A 298 -19.24 -20.82 7.51
CA LYS A 298 -19.97 -19.64 7.01
C LYS A 298 -19.09 -18.81 6.06
N VAL A 299 -18.33 -19.50 5.21
CA VAL A 299 -17.40 -18.86 4.29
C VAL A 299 -18.21 -18.22 3.17
N ALA A 300 -17.99 -16.93 2.93
CA ALA A 300 -18.61 -16.18 1.85
C ALA A 300 -17.57 -15.28 1.19
N GLU A 301 -17.59 -15.21 -0.13
CA GLU A 301 -16.71 -14.34 -0.91
C GLU A 301 -16.94 -12.86 -0.57
N LEU A 302 -15.84 -12.12 -0.49
CA LEU A 302 -15.85 -10.69 -0.26
C LEU A 302 -15.86 -9.97 -1.61
N GLN A 303 -16.92 -9.18 -1.86
CA GLN A 303 -17.10 -8.46 -3.13
C GLN A 303 -16.03 -7.37 -3.33
N ASP A 304 -15.69 -6.65 -2.26
CA ASP A 304 -14.68 -5.60 -2.26
C ASP A 304 -13.45 -6.08 -1.49
N PRO A 305 -12.53 -6.83 -2.13
CA PRO A 305 -11.35 -7.34 -1.46
C PRO A 305 -10.42 -6.19 -1.03
N PRO A 306 -9.77 -6.27 0.14
CA PRO A 306 -8.86 -5.23 0.61
C PRO A 306 -7.60 -5.10 -0.25
N LYS A 307 -7.29 -6.10 -1.07
CA LYS A 307 -6.19 -6.11 -2.03
C LYS A 307 -6.59 -6.87 -3.29
N GLU A 308 -6.17 -6.35 -4.43
CA GLU A 308 -6.20 -7.11 -5.66
C GLU A 308 -5.29 -8.34 -5.56
N THR A 309 -5.73 -9.43 -6.15
CA THR A 309 -5.04 -10.72 -6.09
C THR A 309 -4.97 -11.34 -7.47
N ARG A 310 -3.80 -11.85 -7.83
CA ARG A 310 -3.56 -12.56 -9.09
C ARG A 310 -3.09 -13.97 -8.78
N VAL A 311 -3.51 -14.93 -9.59
CA VAL A 311 -3.02 -16.31 -9.50
C VAL A 311 -2.15 -16.59 -10.71
N VAL A 312 -0.86 -16.79 -10.48
CA VAL A 312 0.12 -17.05 -11.53
C VAL A 312 0.77 -18.39 -11.25
N ASN A 313 0.61 -19.36 -12.16
CA ASN A 313 1.14 -20.72 -12.03
C ASN A 313 0.76 -21.40 -10.69
N GLY A 314 -0.49 -21.22 -10.24
CA GLY A 314 -0.98 -21.81 -8.99
C GLY A 314 -0.43 -21.15 -7.71
N GLN A 315 0.18 -19.97 -7.82
CA GLN A 315 0.65 -19.18 -6.69
C GLN A 315 -0.12 -17.85 -6.60
N VAL A 316 -0.53 -17.51 -5.38
CA VAL A 316 -1.17 -16.22 -5.08
C VAL A 316 -0.13 -15.12 -5.07
N GLU A 317 -0.35 -14.09 -5.88
CA GLU A 317 0.43 -12.86 -5.97
C GLU A 317 -0.45 -11.67 -5.55
N MET A 318 0.07 -10.83 -4.66
CA MET A 318 -0.60 -9.62 -4.16
C MET A 318 0.41 -8.48 -4.05
N GLU A 319 -0.02 -7.25 -4.32
CA GLU A 319 0.83 -6.08 -4.09
C GLU A 319 0.91 -5.75 -2.59
N ALA A 320 2.10 -5.45 -2.12
CA ALA A 320 2.35 -4.86 -0.81
C ALA A 320 3.45 -3.81 -0.90
N SER A 321 3.42 -2.82 -0.02
CA SER A 321 4.38 -1.72 -0.04
C SER A 321 4.84 -1.33 1.35
N PHE A 322 6.03 -0.71 1.42
CA PHE A 322 6.60 -0.21 2.66
C PHE A 322 7.48 1.03 2.44
N LEU A 323 7.66 1.81 3.51
CA LEU A 323 8.62 2.92 3.50
C LEU A 323 10.05 2.37 3.61
N PHE A 324 10.90 2.80 2.70
CA PHE A 324 12.30 2.42 2.67
C PHE A 324 13.06 2.90 3.92
N GLY A 325 13.85 2.00 4.51
CA GLY A 325 14.82 2.32 5.54
C GLY A 325 15.98 1.32 5.54
N HIS A 326 17.22 1.81 5.61
CA HIS A 326 18.43 0.97 5.54
C HIS A 326 18.47 -0.09 6.64
N VAL A 327 18.13 0.28 7.88
CA VAL A 327 18.29 -0.56 9.08
C VAL A 327 17.56 -1.90 8.99
N ALA A 328 16.45 -1.96 8.25
CA ALA A 328 15.71 -3.21 8.06
C ALA A 328 16.41 -4.18 7.10
N LEU A 329 17.24 -3.67 6.18
CA LEU A 329 17.86 -4.43 5.10
C LEU A 329 19.33 -4.78 5.37
N GLU A 330 20.04 -3.94 6.12
CA GLU A 330 21.45 -4.10 6.45
C GLU A 330 21.86 -3.28 7.68
N THR A 331 23.02 -3.58 8.26
CA THR A 331 23.61 -2.76 9.33
C THR A 331 24.38 -1.55 8.77
N GLU A 332 24.65 -0.57 9.62
CA GLU A 332 25.44 0.61 9.25
C GLU A 332 26.86 0.23 8.81
N GLU A 333 27.49 -0.75 9.47
CA GLU A 333 28.82 -1.23 9.10
C GLU A 333 28.84 -1.86 7.71
N ASN A 334 27.81 -2.65 7.38
CA ASN A 334 27.70 -3.30 6.08
C ASN A 334 27.50 -2.26 4.96
N ARG A 335 26.75 -1.18 5.24
CA ARG A 335 26.51 -0.08 4.31
C ARG A 335 27.81 0.64 3.88
N LEU A 336 28.84 0.67 4.73
CA LEU A 336 30.13 1.31 4.42
C LEU A 336 30.97 0.49 3.42
N ILE A 337 30.62 -0.76 3.16
CA ILE A 337 31.35 -1.65 2.25
C ILE A 337 30.99 -1.32 0.79
N LYS A 338 31.94 -0.77 0.04
CA LYS A 338 31.74 -0.45 -1.39
C LYS A 338 31.67 -1.68 -2.30
N ASP A 339 32.35 -2.76 -1.93
CA ASP A 339 32.33 -4.01 -2.70
C ASP A 339 31.02 -4.78 -2.45
N TRP A 340 30.17 -4.83 -3.47
CA TRP A 340 28.88 -5.51 -3.42
C TRP A 340 28.96 -7.02 -3.21
N GLN A 341 30.06 -7.70 -3.59
CA GLN A 341 30.21 -9.13 -3.33
C GLN A 341 30.40 -9.41 -1.83
N ILE A 342 31.04 -8.49 -1.12
CA ILE A 342 31.24 -8.57 0.32
C ILE A 342 29.97 -8.08 1.03
N ARG A 343 29.45 -6.89 0.65
CA ARG A 343 28.25 -6.29 1.24
C ARG A 343 27.02 -7.20 1.13
N PHE A 344 26.87 -7.93 0.02
CA PHE A 344 25.76 -8.87 -0.17
C PHE A 344 25.71 -9.96 0.91
N LYS A 345 26.88 -10.44 1.38
CA LYS A 345 26.96 -11.47 2.42
C LYS A 345 26.54 -10.97 3.80
N GLY A 346 26.61 -9.67 4.03
CA GLY A 346 26.19 -9.01 5.26
C GLY A 346 24.77 -8.42 5.23
N LEU A 347 24.03 -8.62 4.13
CA LEU A 347 22.61 -8.23 4.09
C LEU A 347 21.80 -9.05 5.10
N SER A 348 20.79 -8.42 5.68
CA SER A 348 19.93 -9.04 6.68
C SER A 348 19.19 -10.25 6.09
N THR A 349 19.24 -11.37 6.81
CA THR A 349 18.46 -12.58 6.50
C THR A 349 17.10 -12.60 7.21
N ASP A 350 16.84 -11.63 8.08
CA ASP A 350 15.59 -11.43 8.82
C ASP A 350 14.89 -10.12 8.40
N ALA A 351 15.29 -9.55 7.26
CA ALA A 351 14.66 -8.36 6.69
C ALA A 351 13.19 -8.64 6.39
N HIS A 352 12.31 -7.76 6.86
CA HIS A 352 10.87 -7.91 6.68
C HIS A 352 10.17 -6.55 6.80
N PHE A 353 8.93 -6.51 6.32
CA PHE A 353 8.01 -5.42 6.58
C PHE A 353 6.63 -5.97 6.95
N TRP A 354 5.73 -5.07 7.33
CA TRP A 354 4.41 -5.41 7.83
C TRP A 354 3.33 -4.80 6.93
N ASP A 355 2.42 -5.65 6.48
CA ASP A 355 1.23 -5.26 5.73
C ASP A 355 -0.03 -5.51 6.59
N PRO A 356 -1.02 -4.60 6.62
CA PRO A 356 -2.22 -4.75 7.45
C PRO A 356 -3.07 -5.99 7.16
N TYR A 357 -2.97 -6.56 5.96
CA TYR A 357 -3.79 -7.68 5.50
C TYR A 357 -2.99 -8.96 5.29
N LEU A 358 -1.69 -8.85 5.00
CA LEU A 358 -0.79 -10.01 4.81
C LEU A 358 0.09 -10.29 6.04
N GLY A 359 0.16 -9.36 6.99
CA GLY A 359 1.01 -9.46 8.16
C GLY A 359 2.49 -9.30 7.80
N ARG A 360 3.35 -10.10 8.41
CA ARG A 360 4.80 -10.07 8.15
C ARG A 360 5.12 -10.65 6.76
N ILE A 361 5.83 -9.86 5.95
CA ILE A 361 6.35 -10.25 4.63
C ILE A 361 7.88 -10.21 4.68
N GLU A 362 8.52 -11.35 4.39
CA GLU A 362 9.98 -11.45 4.37
C GLU A 362 10.57 -10.80 3.11
N ILE A 363 11.73 -10.17 3.25
CA ILE A 363 12.55 -9.62 2.17
C ILE A 363 13.87 -10.38 2.16
N TYR A 364 14.17 -11.08 1.07
CA TYR A 364 15.43 -11.81 0.94
C TYR A 364 16.55 -10.98 0.31
N PRO A 365 17.83 -11.36 0.53
CA PRO A 365 18.99 -10.56 0.13
C PRO A 365 19.02 -10.10 -1.32
N ASN A 366 18.47 -10.88 -2.26
CA ASN A 366 18.40 -10.47 -3.67
C ASN A 366 17.51 -9.23 -3.87
N ASN A 367 16.32 -9.20 -3.24
CA ASN A 367 15.42 -8.05 -3.31
C ASN A 367 15.98 -6.88 -2.50
N ALA A 368 16.55 -7.14 -1.32
CA ALA A 368 17.23 -6.10 -0.53
C ALA A 368 18.36 -5.43 -1.32
N LYS A 369 19.20 -6.22 -2.00
CA LYS A 369 20.27 -5.72 -2.87
C LYS A 369 19.72 -4.82 -3.99
N LEU A 370 18.68 -5.28 -4.70
CA LEU A 370 18.06 -4.49 -5.77
C LEU A 370 17.57 -3.13 -5.25
N ILE A 371 16.84 -3.12 -4.13
CA ILE A 371 16.31 -1.89 -3.52
C ILE A 371 17.45 -0.93 -3.18
N LEU A 372 18.47 -1.41 -2.46
CA LEU A 372 19.60 -0.61 -2.02
C LEU A 372 20.39 -0.04 -3.21
N GLN A 373 20.75 -0.88 -4.18
CA GLN A 373 21.50 -0.46 -5.36
C GLN A 373 20.75 0.60 -6.16
N THR A 374 19.44 0.39 -6.37
CA THR A 374 18.64 1.29 -7.19
C THR A 374 18.46 2.66 -6.54
N ILE A 375 18.15 2.70 -5.23
CA ILE A 375 18.00 3.96 -4.50
C ILE A 375 19.33 4.71 -4.38
N GLU A 376 20.43 4.00 -4.11
CA GLU A 376 21.76 4.61 -4.00
C GLU A 376 22.25 5.16 -5.34
N ALA A 377 22.09 4.40 -6.43
CA ALA A 377 22.43 4.85 -7.77
C ALA A 377 21.59 6.07 -8.18
N HIS A 378 20.28 6.04 -7.91
CA HIS A 378 19.41 7.19 -8.16
C HIS A 378 19.89 8.44 -7.41
N ARG A 379 20.11 8.34 -6.10
CA ARG A 379 20.57 9.47 -5.28
C ARG A 379 21.95 10.00 -5.70
N HIS A 380 22.83 9.14 -6.21
CA HIS A 380 24.13 9.55 -6.72
C HIS A 380 24.04 10.35 -8.03
N ASN A 381 23.01 10.10 -8.83
CA ASN A 381 22.82 10.73 -10.14
C ASN A 381 21.94 11.98 -10.09
N LEU A 382 21.35 12.33 -8.94
CA LEU A 382 20.62 13.57 -8.76
C LEU A 382 21.56 14.77 -8.82
N ASP A 383 21.12 15.86 -9.45
CA ASP A 383 21.84 17.13 -9.34
C ASP A 383 21.71 17.72 -7.93
N GLN A 384 22.49 18.77 -7.65
CA GLN A 384 22.56 19.34 -6.31
C GLN A 384 21.23 19.99 -5.85
N GLN A 385 20.43 20.53 -6.77
CA GLN A 385 19.15 21.15 -6.45
C GLN A 385 18.10 20.08 -6.17
N GLU A 386 18.00 19.06 -7.01
CA GLU A 386 17.11 17.92 -6.83
C GLU A 386 17.46 17.13 -5.57
N ALA A 387 18.75 16.89 -5.31
CA ALA A 387 19.19 16.18 -4.11
C ALA A 387 18.73 16.89 -2.85
N LYS A 388 18.80 18.23 -2.78
CA LYS A 388 18.29 19.01 -1.64
C LYS A 388 16.77 18.91 -1.49
N LYS A 389 16.04 18.93 -2.61
CA LYS A 389 14.57 18.82 -2.61
C LYS A 389 14.10 17.46 -2.09
N LEU A 390 14.81 16.40 -2.50
CA LEU A 390 14.44 15.00 -2.25
C LEU A 390 15.13 14.38 -1.02
N GLU A 391 16.08 15.09 -0.39
CA GLU A 391 16.92 14.58 0.71
C GLU A 391 16.10 13.93 1.83
N ASN A 392 15.03 14.61 2.23
CA ASN A 392 14.18 14.18 3.32
C ASN A 392 12.94 13.43 2.83
N GLU A 393 12.75 13.28 1.54
CA GLU A 393 11.53 12.66 1.03
C GLU A 393 11.52 11.15 1.29
N ALA A 394 10.37 10.65 1.76
CA ALA A 394 10.20 9.23 2.00
C ALA A 394 10.15 8.48 0.66
N ILE A 395 10.75 7.30 0.61
CA ILE A 395 10.71 6.44 -0.57
C ILE A 395 9.81 5.26 -0.26
N VAL A 396 8.88 4.96 -1.15
CA VAL A 396 7.99 3.80 -1.10
C VAL A 396 8.55 2.72 -2.00
N VAL A 397 8.55 1.48 -1.51
CA VAL A 397 8.91 0.29 -2.28
C VAL A 397 7.67 -0.59 -2.37
N SER A 398 7.17 -0.84 -3.58
CA SER A 398 6.12 -1.84 -3.83
C SER A 398 6.73 -3.15 -4.31
N VAL A 399 6.17 -4.26 -3.84
CA VAL A 399 6.61 -5.62 -4.13
C VAL A 399 5.42 -6.51 -4.45
N THR A 400 5.68 -7.53 -5.26
CA THR A 400 4.76 -8.66 -5.41
C THR A 400 5.05 -9.64 -4.27
N ALA A 401 4.11 -9.75 -3.34
CA ALA A 401 4.14 -10.71 -2.25
C ALA A 401 3.53 -12.04 -2.70
N ILE A 402 4.18 -13.14 -2.31
CA ILE A 402 3.71 -14.50 -2.56
C ILE A 402 3.68 -15.31 -1.27
N VAL A 403 2.89 -16.37 -1.28
CA VAL A 403 2.88 -17.37 -0.19
C VAL A 403 4.24 -18.06 -0.14
N HIS A 404 4.85 -18.07 1.04
CA HIS A 404 6.12 -18.72 1.27
C HIS A 404 5.99 -20.24 1.11
N ARG A 405 6.96 -20.88 0.44
CA ARG A 405 6.91 -22.34 0.19
C ARG A 405 6.81 -23.19 1.47
N ASN A 406 7.37 -22.68 2.58
CA ASN A 406 7.32 -23.31 3.89
C ASN A 406 6.28 -22.66 4.81
N PHE A 407 5.17 -22.15 4.27
CA PHE A 407 4.18 -21.36 5.04
C PHE A 407 3.68 -22.06 6.30
N LEU A 408 3.55 -23.39 6.31
CA LEU A 408 3.17 -24.15 7.51
C LEU A 408 4.24 -24.09 8.61
N GLU A 409 5.51 -24.33 8.26
CA GLU A 409 6.64 -24.25 9.20
C GLU A 409 6.81 -22.82 9.72
N ASN A 410 6.68 -21.83 8.83
CA ASN A 410 6.76 -20.42 9.21
C ASN A 410 5.60 -20.04 10.14
N PHE A 411 4.39 -20.59 9.91
CA PHE A 411 3.25 -20.33 10.78
C PHE A 411 3.47 -20.83 12.20
N GLU A 412 4.16 -21.94 12.42
CA GLU A 412 4.51 -22.41 13.78
C GLU A 412 5.31 -21.37 14.58
N LYS A 413 6.03 -20.48 13.88
CA LYS A 413 6.83 -19.41 14.45
C LYS A 413 6.23 -18.02 14.24
N TYR A 414 5.09 -17.90 13.57
CA TYR A 414 4.43 -16.62 13.36
C TYR A 414 4.06 -15.98 14.72
N PRO A 415 4.24 -14.65 14.90
CA PRO A 415 4.63 -13.62 13.93
C PRO A 415 6.13 -13.41 13.69
N THR A 416 7.03 -14.24 14.26
CA THR A 416 8.48 -14.07 14.06
C THR A 416 8.95 -14.48 12.66
N GLN A 417 8.18 -15.32 11.97
CA GLN A 417 8.38 -15.65 10.57
C GLN A 417 7.08 -15.41 9.79
N GLY A 418 7.20 -14.80 8.62
CA GLY A 418 6.12 -14.47 7.72
C GLY A 418 5.61 -15.66 6.93
N VAL A 419 4.29 -15.71 6.72
CA VAL A 419 3.65 -16.64 5.78
C VAL A 419 3.88 -16.20 4.33
N PHE A 420 4.24 -14.93 4.12
CA PHE A 420 4.50 -14.34 2.82
C PHE A 420 5.95 -13.91 2.67
N VAL A 421 6.40 -13.81 1.42
CA VAL A 421 7.72 -13.33 1.04
C VAL A 421 7.59 -12.43 -0.20
N ALA A 422 8.39 -11.38 -0.27
CA ALA A 422 8.53 -10.56 -1.45
C ALA A 422 9.20 -11.39 -2.57
N LYS A 423 8.47 -11.65 -3.66
CA LYS A 423 8.97 -12.34 -4.85
C LYS A 423 9.84 -11.42 -5.70
N SER A 424 9.32 -10.24 -6.04
CA SER A 424 10.01 -9.21 -6.79
C SER A 424 9.68 -7.82 -6.27
N VAL A 425 10.59 -6.89 -6.52
CA VAL A 425 10.32 -5.46 -6.42
C VAL A 425 9.64 -5.03 -7.72
N ASP A 426 8.54 -4.31 -7.61
CA ASP A 426 7.75 -3.90 -8.77
C ASP A 426 7.97 -2.43 -9.07
N THR A 427 7.90 -1.57 -8.05
CA THR A 427 8.19 -0.14 -8.17
C THR A 427 8.96 0.39 -6.97
N ILE A 428 9.73 1.45 -7.20
CA ILE A 428 10.31 2.30 -6.16
C ILE A 428 10.01 3.73 -6.58
N CYS A 429 9.41 4.53 -5.70
CA CYS A 429 9.07 5.92 -5.99
C CYS A 429 9.17 6.78 -4.74
N TYR A 430 9.23 8.09 -4.95
CA TYR A 430 9.06 9.05 -3.87
C TYR A 430 7.60 9.13 -3.43
N LEU A 431 7.39 9.23 -2.12
CA LEU A 431 6.05 9.25 -1.53
C LEU A 431 5.23 10.46 -2.01
N ASN A 432 5.84 11.63 -2.17
CA ASN A 432 5.12 12.83 -2.58
C ASN A 432 5.23 13.01 -4.10
N GLY A 433 4.08 13.03 -4.76
CA GLY A 433 4.03 13.17 -6.22
C GLY A 433 4.51 11.94 -7.00
N GLY A 434 4.83 10.83 -6.34
CA GLY A 434 5.02 9.54 -7.02
C GLY A 434 6.20 9.47 -7.98
N ARG A 435 7.18 10.38 -7.90
CA ARG A 435 8.32 10.40 -8.83
C ARG A 435 9.01 9.03 -8.83
N LEU A 436 9.01 8.41 -10.01
CA LEU A 436 9.48 7.05 -10.20
C LEU A 436 11.01 6.99 -10.11
N ILE A 437 11.51 6.03 -9.35
CA ILE A 437 12.94 5.67 -9.25
C ILE A 437 13.19 4.36 -10.02
N TYR A 438 12.23 3.43 -9.94
CA TYR A 438 12.31 2.11 -10.55
C TYR A 438 10.92 1.59 -10.90
N GLN A 439 10.81 0.92 -12.03
CA GLN A 439 9.66 0.09 -12.39
C GLN A 439 10.16 -1.14 -13.15
N LYS A 440 9.57 -2.29 -12.83
CA LYS A 440 9.90 -3.59 -13.43
C LYS A 440 9.31 -3.77 -14.83
#